data_AF-A0A4R4CYI8-F1
#
_entry.id   AF-A0A4R4CYI8-F1
#
_cell.length_a   1.000
_cell.length_b   1.000
_cell.length_c   1.000
_cell.angle_alpha   90.00
_cell.angle_beta   90.00
_cell.angle_gamma   90.00
#
_symmetry.space_group_name_H-M   'P 1'
#
loop_
_entity.id
_entity.type
_entity.pdbx_description
1 polymer ?
#
loop_
_entity_poly.entity_id
_entity_poly.type
_entity_poly.pdbx_seq_one_letter_code
_entity_poly.pdbx_strand_id
1 'polypeptide(L)' 'MNNFSDLDMMYDYEKDVSAAASGYMTFATKASNDEIRHRYLQLANEASKVYERLSKLIEKSGGTI' A
#
# COMPACT_ATOMS: atom_id res chain seq x y z
N MET A 1 -13.58 -22.98 1.17
CA MET A 1 -13.09 -21.60 1.04
C MET A 1 -12.13 -21.59 -0.13
N ASN A 2 -12.42 -20.78 -1.15
CA ASN A 2 -11.70 -20.81 -2.42
C ASN A 2 -10.39 -20.04 -2.26
N ASN A 3 -9.27 -20.72 -2.02
CA ASN A 3 -7.95 -20.09 -1.84
C ASN A 3 -7.58 -19.11 -2.98
N PHE A 4 -8.10 -19.32 -4.19
CA PHE A 4 -7.94 -18.39 -5.32
C PHE A 4 -8.65 -17.05 -5.10
N SER A 5 -9.86 -17.05 -4.52
CA SER A 5 -10.62 -15.82 -4.24
C SER A 5 -9.96 -14.96 -3.16
N ASP A 6 -9.32 -15.59 -2.17
CA ASP A 6 -8.63 -14.86 -1.10
C ASP A 6 -7.31 -14.26 -1.61
N LEU A 7 -6.61 -14.99 -2.49
CA LEU A 7 -5.38 -14.51 -3.13
C LEU A 7 -5.67 -13.35 -4.09
N ASP A 8 -6.73 -13.44 -4.90
CA ASP A 8 -7.16 -12.37 -5.79
C ASP A 8 -7.51 -11.10 -5.01
N MET A 9 -8.23 -11.23 -3.89
CA MET A 9 -8.53 -10.10 -3.00
C MET A 9 -7.26 -9.48 -2.40
N MET A 10 -6.26 -10.30 -2.07
CA MET A 10 -4.98 -9.79 -1.57
C MET A 10 -4.19 -9.03 -2.65
N TYR A 11 -4.25 -9.46 -3.91
CA TYR A 11 -3.67 -8.71 -5.02
C TYR A 11 -4.37 -7.38 -5.27
N ASP A 12 -5.71 -7.35 -5.24
CA ASP A 12 -6.46 -6.11 -5.35
C ASP A 12 -6.10 -5.14 -4.23
N TYR A 13 -6.00 -5.65 -3.00
CA TYR A 13 -5.61 -4.83 -1.86
C TYR A 13 -4.15 -4.33 -1.96
N GLU A 14 -3.23 -5.13 -2.50
CA GLU A 14 -1.85 -4.74 -2.74
C GLU A 14 -1.76 -3.56 -3.70
N LYS A 15 -2.53 -3.62 -4.78
CA LYS A 15 -2.62 -2.57 -5.78
C LYS A 15 -3.17 -1.27 -5.19
N ASP A 16 -4.22 -1.37 -4.38
CA ASP A 16 -4.82 -0.21 -3.72
C ASP A 16 -3.85 0.46 -2.74
N VAL A 17 -3.12 -0.34 -1.96
CA VAL A 17 -2.13 0.16 -0.99
C VAL A 17 -0.94 0.81 -1.71
N SER A 18 -0.46 0.21 -2.80
CA SER A 18 0.59 0.78 -3.65
C SER A 18 0.18 2.12 -4.27
N ALA A 19 -1.05 2.18 -4.77
CA ALA A 19 -1.64 3.41 -5.30
C ALA A 19 -1.78 4.49 -4.20
N ALA A 20 -2.20 4.10 -3.00
CA ALA A 20 -2.30 5.01 -1.86
C ALA A 20 -0.93 5.57 -1.45
N ALA A 21 0.10 4.74 -1.33
CA ALA A 21 1.47 5.17 -1.00
C ALA A 21 1.97 6.22 -2.02
N SER A 22 1.83 5.92 -3.31
CA SER A 22 2.20 6.82 -4.41
C SER A 22 1.38 8.12 -4.40
N GLY A 23 0.08 8.02 -4.12
CA GLY A 23 -0.82 9.16 -4.02
C GLY A 23 -0.45 10.10 -2.87
N TYR A 24 -0.19 9.56 -1.68
CA TYR A 24 0.26 10.34 -0.53
C TYR A 24 1.61 11.02 -0.78
N MET A 25 2.57 10.36 -1.43
CA MET A 25 3.81 10.99 -1.85
C MET A 25 3.55 12.17 -2.81
N THR A 26 2.65 11.99 -3.77
CA THR A 26 2.27 13.06 -4.70
C THR A 26 1.60 14.25 -3.98
N PHE A 27 0.78 13.99 -2.96
CA PHE A 27 0.21 15.05 -2.15
C PHE A 27 1.26 15.76 -1.29
N ALA A 28 2.22 15.03 -0.74
CA ALA A 28 3.33 15.61 0.01
C ALA A 28 4.18 16.58 -0.83
N THR A 29 4.42 16.28 -2.11
CA THR A 29 5.18 17.18 -3.00
C THR A 29 4.41 18.44 -3.40
N LYS A 30 3.07 18.39 -3.37
CA LYS A 30 2.20 19.51 -3.73
C LYS A 30 1.75 20.36 -2.53
N ALA A 31 1.87 19.85 -1.31
CA ALA A 31 1.44 20.53 -0.10
C ALA A 31 2.43 21.66 0.29
N SER A 32 1.92 22.90 0.34
CA SER A 32 2.70 24.07 0.79
C SER A 32 2.78 24.21 2.31
N ASN A 33 1.85 23.58 3.04
CA ASN A 33 1.86 23.56 4.51
C ASN A 33 2.74 22.41 5.00
N ASP A 34 3.72 22.73 5.84
CA ASP A 34 4.72 21.77 6.34
C ASP A 34 4.12 20.65 7.19
N GLU A 35 3.11 20.94 8.01
CA GLU A 35 2.43 19.94 8.83
C GLU A 35 1.66 18.94 7.95
N ILE A 36 0.92 19.45 6.96
CA ILE A 36 0.17 18.63 6.02
C ILE A 36 1.12 17.78 5.17
N ARG A 37 2.23 18.36 4.69
CA ARG A 37 3.28 17.61 3.99
C ARG A 37 3.81 16.48 4.86
N HIS A 38 4.13 16.74 6.12
CA HIS A 38 4.63 15.73 7.05
C HIS A 38 3.62 14.59 7.26
N ARG A 39 2.33 14.91 7.43
CA ARG A 39 1.26 13.91 7.55
C ARG A 39 1.15 13.03 6.30
N TYR A 40 1.23 13.59 5.10
CA TYR A 40 1.22 12.79 3.88
C TYR A 40 2.45 11.87 3.76
N LEU A 41 3.63 12.33 4.17
CA LEU A 41 4.82 11.47 4.21
C LEU A 41 4.66 10.33 5.23
N GLN A 42 4.05 10.59 6.38
CA GLN A 42 3.74 9.54 7.36
C GLN A 42 2.75 8.51 6.78
N LEU A 43 1.69 8.95 6.13
CA LEU A 43 0.71 8.07 5.49
C LEU A 43 1.32 7.24 4.35
N ALA A 44 2.19 7.84 3.53
CA ALA A 44 2.93 7.13 2.50
C ALA A 44 3.80 6.02 3.10
N ASN A 45 4.53 6.31 4.18
CA ASN A 45 5.36 5.33 4.87
C ASN A 45 4.53 4.17 5.46
N GLU A 46 3.42 4.47 6.12
CA GLU A 46 2.53 3.43 6.65
C GLU A 46 1.93 2.57 5.53
N ALA A 47 1.50 3.17 4.42
CA ALA A 47 1.03 2.42 3.25
C ALA A 47 2.14 1.49 2.69
N SER A 48 3.37 1.98 2.55
CA SER A 48 4.50 1.13 2.11
C SER A 48 4.77 -0.05 3.05
N LYS A 49 4.65 0.13 4.37
CA LYS A 49 4.79 -0.98 5.34
C LYS A 49 3.67 -2.00 5.19
N VAL A 50 2.45 -1.55 4.92
CA VAL A 50 1.30 -2.45 4.68
C VAL A 50 1.53 -3.23 3.40
N TYR A 51 1.99 -2.57 2.33
CA TYR A 51 2.38 -3.21 1.08
C TYR A 51 3.39 -4.33 1.33
N GLU A 52 4.51 -4.05 2.00
CA GLU A 52 5.54 -5.06 2.28
C GLU A 52 5.02 -6.27 3.08
N ARG A 53 4.10 -6.04 4.03
CA ARG A 53 3.50 -7.12 4.82
C ARG A 53 2.55 -7.96 3.97
N LEU A 54 1.75 -7.32 3.14
CA LEU A 54 0.79 -7.98 2.26
C LEU A 54 1.52 -8.78 1.18
N SER A 55 2.60 -8.22 0.64
CA SER A 55 3.52 -8.91 -0.26
C SER A 55 3.99 -10.25 0.33
N LYS A 56 4.55 -10.22 1.54
CA LYS A 56 4.99 -11.45 2.22
C LYS A 56 3.84 -12.43 2.47
N LEU A 57 2.62 -11.93 2.68
CA LEU A 57 1.44 -12.76 2.86
C LEU A 57 1.02 -13.42 1.54
N ILE A 58 1.03 -12.69 0.42
CA ILE A 58 0.75 -13.21 -0.94
C ILE A 58 1.71 -14.35 -1.27
N GLU A 59 3.02 -14.15 -1.07
CA GLU A 59 4.04 -15.19 -1.29
C GLU A 59 3.77 -16.43 -0.42
N LYS A 60 3.46 -16.22 0.87
CA LYS A 60 3.15 -17.31 1.81
C LYS A 60 1.87 -18.06 1.43
N SER A 61 0.90 -17.38 0.82
CA SER A 61 -0.35 -17.95 0.34
C SER A 61 -0.21 -18.65 -1.04
N GLY A 62 1.00 -18.65 -1.63
CA GLY A 62 1.29 -19.31 -2.90
C GLY A 62 1.17 -18.40 -4.13
N GLY A 63 1.01 -17.09 -3.93
CA GLY A 63 1.10 -16.09 -4.99
C GLY A 63 2.54 -15.68 -5.30
N THR A 64 2.70 -14.91 -6.37
CA THR A 64 3.97 -14.30 -6.81
C THR A 64 3.79 -12.79 -6.98
N ILE A 65 4.82 -12.01 -6.67
CA ILE A 65 4.82 -10.53 -6.78
C ILE A 65 5.67 -10.09 -7.95
#